data_AF-A0A256I5A0-F1
#
_entry.id   AF-A0A256I5A0-F1
#
_cell.length_a   1.000
_cell.length_b   1.000
_cell.length_c   1.000
_cell.angle_alpha   90.00
_cell.angle_beta   90.00
_cell.angle_gamma   90.00
#
_symmetry.space_group_name_H-M   'P 1'
#
loop_
_entity.id
_entity.type
_entity.pdbx_description
1 polymer ?
#
loop_
_entity_poly.entity_id
_entity_poly.type
_entity_poly.pdbx_seq_one_letter_code
_entity_poly.pdbx_strand_id
1 'polypeptide(L)'
;MERTPSTDTARSRLSNAVDRLSAALAARVAVDLRALAAFRIGLATLLLADLARRSRSLTAFYTDYGVLPRRAYVVDYSTTPLPHTLSGEPWAAALLFAVAGAF
;
A
#
# COMPACT_ATOMS: atom_id res chain seq x y z
N MET A 1 -45.70 -33.14 -17.73
CA MET A 1 -45.08 -31.82 -17.97
C MET A 1 -45.16 -31.05 -16.66
N GLU A 2 -44.23 -31.33 -15.75
CA GLU A 2 -44.24 -30.89 -14.35
C GLU A 2 -43.62 -29.49 -14.24
N ARG A 3 -44.36 -28.53 -13.67
CA ARG A 3 -43.96 -27.13 -13.54
C ARG A 3 -43.46 -26.93 -12.11
N THR A 4 -42.14 -26.87 -11.89
CA THR A 4 -41.49 -26.73 -10.58
C THR A 4 -41.59 -25.28 -10.06
N PRO A 5 -42.42 -24.95 -9.04
CA PRO A 5 -42.68 -23.57 -8.63
C PRO A 5 -41.86 -23.09 -7.39
N SER A 6 -40.90 -23.87 -6.91
CA SER A 6 -40.32 -23.69 -5.57
C SER A 6 -38.99 -22.90 -5.51
N THR A 7 -38.25 -22.80 -6.62
CA THR A 7 -36.88 -22.23 -6.62
C THR A 7 -36.85 -20.70 -6.71
N ASP A 8 -37.78 -20.08 -7.44
CA ASP A 8 -37.81 -18.61 -7.59
C ASP A 8 -38.29 -17.88 -6.33
N THR A 9 -39.21 -18.47 -5.59
CA THR A 9 -39.70 -17.89 -4.34
C THR A 9 -38.65 -17.94 -3.23
N ALA A 10 -37.86 -19.02 -3.17
CA ALA A 10 -36.76 -19.14 -2.22
C ALA A 10 -35.61 -18.15 -2.56
N ARG A 11 -35.28 -18.02 -3.84
CA ARG A 11 -34.24 -17.09 -4.33
C ARG A 11 -34.59 -15.62 -4.08
N SER A 12 -35.84 -15.23 -4.32
CA SER A 12 -36.30 -13.84 -4.08
C SER A 12 -36.35 -13.48 -2.59
N ARG A 13 -36.66 -14.43 -1.71
CA ARG A 13 -36.57 -14.21 -0.25
C ARG A 13 -35.13 -14.03 0.21
N LEU A 14 -34.21 -14.80 -0.36
CA LEU A 14 -32.78 -14.70 -0.05
C LEU A 14 -32.21 -13.34 -0.50
N SER A 15 -32.51 -12.89 -1.72
CA SER A 15 -32.05 -11.59 -2.22
C SER A 15 -32.60 -10.44 -1.38
N ASN A 16 -33.89 -10.48 -1.03
CA ASN A 16 -34.50 -9.47 -0.16
C ASN A 16 -33.88 -9.40 1.24
N ALA A 17 -33.44 -10.53 1.78
CA ALA A 17 -32.73 -10.58 3.06
C ALA A 17 -31.31 -9.99 2.96
N VAL A 18 -30.60 -10.29 1.87
CA VAL A 18 -29.27 -9.73 1.56
C VAL A 18 -29.35 -8.22 1.35
N ASP A 19 -30.35 -7.72 0.63
CA ASP A 19 -30.53 -6.28 0.37
C ASP A 19 -30.84 -5.51 1.66
N ARG A 20 -31.62 -6.10 2.57
CA ARG A 20 -31.87 -5.49 3.89
C ARG A 20 -30.62 -5.48 4.77
N LEU A 21 -29.81 -6.54 4.70
CA LEU A 21 -28.57 -6.61 5.44
C LEU A 21 -27.54 -5.61 4.88
N SER A 22 -27.41 -5.51 3.55
CA SER A 22 -26.53 -4.56 2.89
C SER A 22 -26.95 -3.12 3.16
N ALA A 23 -28.26 -2.83 3.17
CA ALA A 23 -28.78 -1.51 3.53
C ALA A 23 -28.52 -1.17 5.00
N ALA A 24 -28.70 -2.13 5.92
CA ALA A 24 -28.41 -1.94 7.34
C ALA A 24 -26.90 -1.75 7.60
N LEU A 25 -26.07 -2.49 6.86
CA LEU A 25 -24.61 -2.36 6.92
C LEU A 25 -24.18 -1.03 6.31
N ALA A 26 -24.72 -0.61 5.16
CA ALA A 26 -24.42 0.68 4.55
C ALA A 26 -24.87 1.86 5.44
N ALA A 27 -25.98 1.73 6.16
CA ALA A 27 -26.44 2.74 7.11
C ALA A 27 -25.55 2.83 8.37
N ARG A 28 -24.86 1.76 8.76
CA ARG A 28 -23.99 1.70 9.95
C ARG A 28 -22.49 1.85 9.62
N VAL A 29 -22.11 1.50 8.40
CA VAL A 29 -20.77 1.61 7.79
C VAL A 29 -20.85 2.70 6.71
N ALA A 30 -21.49 3.82 7.03
CA ALA A 30 -21.35 5.02 6.24
C ALA A 30 -19.94 5.55 6.50
N VAL A 31 -19.01 5.27 5.59
CA VAL A 31 -17.67 5.85 5.64
C VAL A 31 -17.82 7.33 5.35
N ASP A 32 -17.59 8.17 6.35
CA ASP A 32 -17.52 9.61 6.14
C ASP A 32 -16.36 9.88 5.16
N LEU A 33 -16.71 10.30 3.94
CA LEU A 33 -15.74 10.59 2.88
C LEU A 33 -14.78 11.70 3.30
N ARG A 34 -15.21 12.63 4.16
CA ARG A 34 -14.34 13.67 4.72
C ARG A 34 -13.36 13.10 5.73
N ALA A 35 -13.81 12.20 6.60
CA ALA A 35 -12.93 11.49 7.53
C ALA A 35 -11.92 10.59 6.78
N LEU A 36 -12.36 9.89 5.74
CA LEU A 36 -11.48 9.09 4.89
C LEU A 36 -10.47 9.96 4.13
N ALA A 37 -10.89 11.11 3.61
CA ALA A 37 -9.99 12.07 2.98
C ALA A 37 -8.95 12.60 3.97
N ALA A 38 -9.37 13.00 5.17
CA ALA A 38 -8.49 13.47 6.23
C ALA A 38 -7.49 12.39 6.67
N PHE A 39 -7.94 11.14 6.83
CA PHE A 39 -7.07 10.00 7.14
C PHE A 39 -6.02 9.77 6.06
N ARG A 40 -6.42 9.78 4.78
CA ARG A 40 -5.49 9.64 3.65
C ARG A 40 -4.46 10.76 3.59
N ILE A 41 -4.89 12.01 3.79
CA ILE A 41 -3.99 13.17 3.85
C ILE A 41 -3.00 13.01 5.01
N GLY A 42 -3.47 12.60 6.19
CA GLY A 42 -2.62 12.33 7.35
C GLY A 42 -1.59 11.25 7.08
N LEU A 43 -2.00 10.13 6.47
CA LEU A 43 -1.10 9.03 6.11
C LEU A 43 -0.06 9.46 5.07
N ALA A 44 -0.48 10.17 4.01
CA ALA A 44 0.42 10.70 3.00
C ALA A 44 1.45 11.66 3.61
N THR A 45 1.00 12.55 4.50
CA THR A 45 1.89 13.48 5.20
C THR A 45 2.90 12.75 6.09
N LEU A 46 2.46 11.70 6.80
CA LEU A 46 3.34 10.90 7.65
C LEU A 46 4.39 10.15 6.82
N LEU A 47 3.99 9.56 5.69
CA LEU A 47 4.91 8.90 4.77
C LEU A 47 5.94 9.88 4.19
N LEU A 48 5.51 11.05 3.75
CA LEU A 48 6.41 12.10 3.26
C LEU A 48 7.37 12.59 4.35
N ALA A 49 6.89 12.78 5.58
CA ALA A 49 7.72 13.17 6.71
C ALA A 49 8.75 12.09 7.07
N ASP A 50 8.36 10.81 7.06
CA ASP A 50 9.30 9.71 7.27
C ASP A 50 10.37 9.65 6.19
N LEU A 51 9.96 9.75 4.92
CA LEU A 51 10.86 9.76 3.78
C LEU A 51 11.86 10.92 3.84
N ALA A 52 11.39 12.12 4.21
CA ALA A 52 12.23 13.30 4.39
C ALA A 52 13.22 13.16 5.56
N ARG A 53 12.86 12.42 6.62
CA ARG A 53 13.81 12.09 7.70
C ARG A 53 14.86 11.09 7.23
N ARG A 54 14.45 10.04 6.51
CA ARG A 54 15.36 9.02 5.96
C ARG A 54 16.28 9.57 4.88
N SER A 55 15.84 10.54 4.08
CA SER A 55 16.68 11.12 3.02
C SER A 55 17.93 11.83 3.56
N ARG A 56 17.90 12.31 4.81
CA ARG A 56 19.06 12.95 5.46
C ARG A 56 20.24 12.00 5.65
N SER A 57 19.98 10.70 5.72
CA SER A 57 21.00 9.67 5.88
C SER A 57 21.14 8.78 4.64
N LEU A 58 20.67 9.26 3.48
CA LEU A 58 20.62 8.50 2.24
C LEU A 58 22.02 8.06 1.79
N THR A 59 23.00 8.97 1.79
CA THR A 59 24.40 8.62 1.46
C THR A 59 24.97 7.58 2.42
N ALA A 60 24.67 7.71 3.72
CA ALA A 60 25.23 6.81 4.72
C ALA A 60 24.73 5.36 4.60
N PHE A 61 23.48 5.14 4.17
CA PHE A 61 22.85 3.81 4.22
C PHE A 61 22.53 3.19 2.86
N TYR A 62 22.46 3.97 1.79
CA TYR A 62 22.00 3.49 0.48
C TYR A 62 23.04 3.64 -0.63
N THR A 63 24.27 4.05 -0.29
CA THR A 63 25.31 4.35 -1.28
C THR A 63 26.62 3.67 -0.92
N ASP A 64 27.50 3.54 -1.91
CA ASP A 64 28.83 2.94 -1.72
C ASP A 64 29.77 3.85 -0.90
N TYR A 65 29.39 5.11 -0.69
CA TYR A 65 30.10 6.08 0.17
C TYR A 65 29.73 5.96 1.66
N GLY A 66 28.79 5.06 1.99
CA GLY A 66 28.21 4.91 3.32
C GLY A 66 28.88 3.85 4.20
N VAL A 67 28.18 3.49 5.27
CA VAL A 67 28.68 2.53 6.29
C VAL A 67 28.69 1.09 5.78
N LEU A 68 27.85 0.76 4.80
CA LEU A 68 27.75 -0.57 4.22
C LEU A 68 27.76 -0.47 2.69
N PRO A 69 28.95 -0.49 2.07
CA PRO A 69 29.06 -0.52 0.62
C PRO A 69 28.44 -1.80 0.07
N ARG A 70 27.80 -1.70 -1.09
CA ARG A 70 27.08 -2.79 -1.74
C ARG A 70 27.93 -4.04 -1.97
N ARG A 71 29.22 -3.87 -2.28
CA ARG A 71 30.15 -5.01 -2.46
C ARG A 71 30.23 -5.89 -1.21
N ALA A 72 30.19 -5.29 -0.01
CA ALA A 72 30.16 -6.02 1.24
C ALA A 72 28.78 -6.64 1.47
N TYR A 73 27.71 -5.91 1.16
CA TYR A 73 26.34 -6.43 1.25
C TYR A 73 26.10 -7.68 0.40
N VAL A 74 26.60 -7.71 -0.84
CA VAL A 74 26.42 -8.84 -1.77
C VAL A 74 27.21 -10.08 -1.32
N VAL A 75 28.40 -9.88 -0.75
CA VAL A 75 29.26 -10.98 -0.30
C VAL A 75 28.74 -11.59 1.00
N ASP A 76 28.33 -10.75 1.96
CA ASP A 76 28.08 -11.21 3.34
C ASP A 76 26.59 -11.44 3.66
N TYR A 77 25.66 -10.82 2.92
CA TYR A 77 24.25 -10.75 3.35
C TYR A 77 23.20 -11.18 2.32
N SER A 78 23.38 -10.89 1.03
CA SER A 78 22.35 -11.22 0.04
C SER A 78 22.86 -11.33 -1.38
N THR A 79 22.49 -12.40 -2.07
CA THR A 79 22.79 -12.61 -3.49
C THR A 79 21.69 -12.08 -4.43
N THR A 80 20.56 -11.61 -3.88
CA THR A 80 19.44 -11.13 -4.71
C THR A 80 19.57 -9.63 -4.97
N PRO A 81 19.72 -9.20 -6.23
CA PRO A 81 19.82 -7.78 -6.55
C PRO A 81 18.47 -7.10 -6.31
N LEU A 82 18.46 -6.12 -5.41
CA LEU A 82 17.34 -5.22 -5.17
C LEU A 82 17.58 -3.94 -5.98
N PRO A 83 16.54 -3.18 -6.36
CA PRO A 83 16.71 -1.99 -7.21
C PRO A 83 17.72 -0.96 -6.65
N HIS A 84 17.73 -0.78 -5.33
CA HIS A 84 18.68 0.14 -4.68
C HIS A 84 20.12 -0.39 -4.63
N THR A 85 20.35 -1.69 -4.87
CA THR A 85 21.69 -2.27 -4.99
C THR A 85 22.19 -2.29 -6.43
N LEU A 86 21.44 -1.76 -7.40
CA LEU A 86 21.94 -1.65 -8.79
C LEU A 86 22.90 -0.47 -8.98
N SER A 87 22.79 0.58 -8.17
CA SER A 87 23.69 1.73 -8.18
C SER A 87 24.09 2.12 -6.78
N GLY A 88 25.38 2.37 -6.57
CA GLY A 88 25.92 2.89 -5.31
C GLY A 88 25.99 4.41 -5.28
N GLU A 89 25.44 5.09 -6.29
CA GLU A 89 25.49 6.54 -6.40
C GLU A 89 24.31 7.23 -5.67
N PRO A 90 24.54 8.35 -4.96
CA PRO A 90 23.49 9.04 -4.20
C PRO A 90 22.29 9.48 -5.04
N TRP A 91 22.51 9.87 -6.29
CA TRP A 91 21.44 10.32 -7.17
C TRP A 91 20.45 9.20 -7.50
N ALA A 92 20.92 7.95 -7.62
CA ALA A 92 20.06 6.81 -7.94
C ALA A 92 19.14 6.46 -6.76
N ALA A 93 19.68 6.45 -5.54
CA ALA A 93 18.88 6.30 -4.34
C ALA A 93 17.92 7.49 -4.14
N ALA A 94 18.33 8.72 -4.46
CA ALA A 94 17.45 9.90 -4.42
C ALA A 94 16.28 9.79 -5.40
N LEU A 95 16.50 9.27 -6.61
CA LEU A 95 15.42 9.01 -7.57
C LEU A 95 14.44 7.96 -7.05
N LEU A 96 14.91 6.87 -6.44
CA LEU A 96 14.04 5.86 -5.83
C LEU A 96 13.19 6.45 -4.70
N PHE A 97 13.77 7.33 -3.87
CA PHE A 97 13.03 8.07 -2.85
C PHE A 97 11.99 9.00 -3.49
N ALA A 98 12.34 9.74 -4.54
CA ALA A 98 11.40 10.60 -5.23
C ALA A 98 10.20 9.82 -5.82
N VAL A 99 10.46 8.66 -6.42
CA VAL A 99 9.41 7.76 -6.90
C VAL A 99 8.56 7.25 -5.73
N ALA A 100 9.16 6.81 -4.63
CA ALA A 100 8.42 6.35 -3.45
C ALA A 100 7.57 7.45 -2.78
N GLY A 101 7.96 8.72 -2.90
CA GLY A 101 7.14 9.84 -2.43
C GLY A 101 5.98 10.21 -3.36
N ALA A 102 6.02 9.76 -4.62
CA ALA A 102 5.04 10.11 -5.64
C ALA A 102 3.92 9.07 -5.82
N PHE A 103 4.12 7.82 -5.37
CA PHE A 103 3.21 6.69 -5.56
C PHE A 103 2.89 5.98 -4.24
#